data_AF-X1IZW7-F1
#
_entry.id   AF-X1IZW7-F1
#
_cell.length_a   1.000
_cell.length_b   1.000
_cell.length_c   1.000
_cell.angle_alpha   90.00
_cell.angle_beta   90.00
_cell.angle_gamma   90.00
#
_symmetry.space_group_name_H-M   'P 1'
#
loop_
_entity.id
_entity.type
_entity.pdbx_description
1 polymer ?
#
loop_
_entity_poly.entity_id
_entity_poly.type
_entity_poly.pdbx_seq_one_letter_code
_entity_poly.pdbx_strand_id
1 'polypeptide(L)'
;MKNQIIDLDEDPENADWLHQIRKRKEAKMTKFDEKYYTYLDNLRESGACNMFGASIWLARDFPELDEARSRKILADWITTFAKRHPKKEKI
;
A
#
# COMPACT_ATOMS: atom_id res chain seq x y z
N MET A 1 -13.49 -26.41 15.92
CA MET A 1 -14.48 -25.77 15.02
C MET A 1 -15.16 -24.65 15.78
N LYS A 2 -14.96 -23.40 15.39
CA LYS A 2 -15.83 -22.27 15.78
C LYS A 2 -15.97 -21.37 14.56
N ASN A 3 -17.00 -21.65 13.76
CA ASN A 3 -17.60 -20.65 12.90
C ASN A 3 -18.39 -19.73 13.83
N GLN A 4 -18.05 -18.45 13.85
CA GLN A 4 -18.92 -17.44 14.42
C GLN A 4 -19.12 -16.40 13.31
N ILE A 5 -20.26 -16.54 12.65
CA ILE A 5 -20.88 -15.48 11.86
C ILE A 5 -21.12 -14.35 12.85
N ILE A 6 -20.48 -13.21 12.62
CA ILE A 6 -20.59 -12.02 13.46
C ILE A 6 -21.68 -11.19 12.82
N ASP A 7 -22.84 -11.11 13.48
CA ASP A 7 -23.91 -10.20 13.11
C ASP A 7 -23.38 -8.76 13.17
N LEU A 8 -23.43 -8.09 12.02
CA LEU A 8 -23.01 -6.70 11.80
C LEU A 8 -24.15 -5.78 12.26
N ASP A 9 -24.31 -5.60 13.56
CA ASP A 9 -24.99 -4.43 14.10
C ASP A 9 -23.95 -3.44 14.64
N GLU A 10 -24.07 -2.22 14.13
CA GLU A 10 -23.12 -1.11 14.25
C GLU A 10 -22.95 -0.63 15.70
N ASP A 11 -21.88 -1.09 16.35
CA ASP A 11 -21.36 -0.45 17.56
C ASP A 11 -20.06 0.33 17.23
N PRO A 12 -20.07 1.67 17.24
CA PRO A 12 -18.91 2.50 16.93
C PRO A 12 -17.76 2.38 17.96
N GLU A 13 -18.00 1.86 19.17
CA GLU A 13 -16.92 1.62 20.16
C GLU A 13 -16.14 0.33 19.88
N ASN A 14 -16.68 -0.59 19.08
CA ASN A 14 -16.00 -1.82 18.68
C ASN A 14 -15.08 -1.63 17.46
N ALA A 15 -14.82 -0.38 17.04
CA ALA A 15 -13.98 -0.05 15.88
C ALA A 15 -12.47 -0.16 16.16
N ASP A 16 -12.03 -0.20 17.42
CA ASP A 16 -10.60 -0.17 17.74
C ASP A 16 -9.88 -1.50 17.44
N TRP A 17 -10.48 -2.65 17.79
CA TRP A 17 -9.87 -3.96 17.50
C TRP A 17 -9.86 -4.28 15.99
N LEU A 18 -10.90 -3.89 15.26
CA LEU A 18 -10.95 -4.00 13.80
C LEU A 18 -9.90 -3.11 13.14
N HIS A 19 -9.72 -1.88 13.64
CA HIS A 19 -8.65 -0.99 13.18
C HIS A 19 -7.27 -1.60 13.45
N GLN A 20 -7.01 -2.13 14.64
CA GLN A 20 -5.74 -2.78 14.97
C GLN A 20 -5.48 -4.04 14.13
N ILE A 21 -6.49 -4.89 13.87
CA ILE A 21 -6.34 -6.08 13.02
C ILE A 21 -6.11 -5.70 11.57
N ARG A 22 -6.87 -4.74 11.05
CA ARG A 22 -6.73 -4.24 9.68
C ARG A 22 -5.36 -3.60 9.48
N LYS A 23 -4.94 -2.70 10.38
CA LYS A 23 -3.62 -2.09 10.38
C LYS A 23 -2.50 -3.12 10.46
N ARG A 24 -2.66 -4.19 11.25
CA ARG A 24 -1.72 -5.32 11.28
C ARG A 24 -1.67 -6.09 9.97
N LYS A 25 -2.81 -6.29 9.31
CA LYS A 25 -2.89 -6.97 8.00
C LYS A 25 -2.29 -6.11 6.88
N GLU A 26 -2.52 -4.80 6.93
CA GLU A 26 -1.98 -3.79 6.01
C GLU A 26 -0.46 -3.65 6.18
N ALA A 27 0.04 -3.52 7.42
CA ALA A 27 1.47 -3.48 7.73
C ALA A 27 2.22 -4.77 7.36
N LYS A 28 1.49 -5.90 7.23
CA LYS A 28 2.06 -7.18 6.76
C LYS A 28 2.08 -7.29 5.24
N MET A 29 1.36 -6.42 4.53
CA MET A 29 1.25 -6.44 3.07
C MET A 29 2.39 -5.67 2.38
N THR A 30 2.93 -4.63 3.04
CA THR A 30 3.99 -3.78 2.47
C THR A 30 5.31 -4.02 3.21
N LYS A 31 6.38 -4.30 2.46
CA LYS A 31 7.72 -4.48 3.06
C LYS A 31 8.36 -3.15 3.49
N PHE A 32 7.89 -2.05 2.92
CA PHE A 32 8.38 -0.71 3.14
C PHE A 32 7.27 0.20 3.68
N ASP A 33 7.68 1.38 4.15
CA ASP A 33 6.80 2.40 4.68
C ASP A 33 5.77 2.86 3.62
N GLU A 34 4.52 3.02 4.04
CA GLU A 34 3.38 3.26 3.15
C GLU A 34 3.53 4.57 2.38
N LYS A 35 4.19 5.57 2.99
CA LYS A 35 4.45 6.88 2.37
C LYS A 35 5.13 6.77 1.00
N TYR A 36 6.02 5.79 0.81
CA TYR A 36 6.71 5.59 -0.46
C TYR A 36 5.75 5.03 -1.52
N TYR A 37 4.80 4.21 -1.10
CA TYR A 37 3.84 3.59 -2.02
C TYR A 37 2.76 4.58 -2.44
N THR A 38 2.28 5.40 -1.50
CA THR A 38 1.40 6.53 -1.80
C THR A 38 2.06 7.50 -2.78
N TYR A 39 3.34 7.82 -2.59
CA TYR A 39 4.09 8.65 -3.53
C TYR A 39 4.12 8.05 -4.94
N LEU A 40 4.42 6.75 -5.06
CA LEU A 40 4.46 6.06 -6.35
C LEU A 40 3.07 5.93 -7.00
N ASP A 41 2.01 5.76 -6.21
CA ASP A 41 0.64 5.75 -6.70
C ASP A 41 0.27 7.11 -7.31
N ASN A 42 0.56 8.21 -6.60
CA ASN A 42 0.38 9.57 -7.10
C ASN A 42 1.22 9.85 -8.36
N LEU A 43 2.48 9.39 -8.37
CA LEU A 43 3.37 9.54 -9.52
C LEU A 43 2.82 8.78 -10.75
N ARG A 44 2.28 7.58 -10.54
CA ARG A 44 1.62 6.80 -11.60
C ARG A 44 0.38 7.51 -12.14
N GLU A 45 -0.49 7.99 -11.26
CA GLU A 45 -1.74 8.69 -11.64
C GLU A 45 -1.47 9.99 -12.37
N SER A 46 -0.40 10.70 -12.00
CA SER A 46 0.00 11.94 -12.67
C SER A 46 0.43 11.75 -14.13
N GLY A 47 0.86 10.54 -14.51
CA GLY A 47 1.44 10.26 -15.83
C GLY A 47 2.78 10.97 -16.09
N ALA A 48 3.37 11.67 -15.11
CA ALA A 48 4.57 12.48 -15.29
C ALA A 48 5.85 11.67 -15.53
N CYS A 49 5.85 10.37 -15.17
CA CYS A 49 7.01 9.50 -15.35
C CYS A 49 6.61 8.08 -15.79
N ASN A 50 7.38 7.52 -16.72
CA ASN A 50 7.31 6.09 -17.01
C ASN A 50 7.82 5.30 -15.79
N MET A 51 6.99 4.44 -15.22
CA MET A 51 7.20 3.79 -13.92
C MET A 51 8.50 2.98 -13.80
N PHE A 52 9.17 2.65 -14.91
CA PHE A 52 10.51 2.04 -14.92
C PHE A 52 11.61 2.96 -14.38
N GLY A 53 11.43 4.29 -14.42
CA GLY A 53 12.36 5.30 -13.90
C GLY A 53 11.97 5.89 -12.54
N ALA A 54 10.89 5.42 -11.92
CA ALA A 54 10.32 6.02 -10.71
C ALA A 54 11.22 5.92 -9.47
N SER A 55 12.23 5.03 -9.47
CA SER A 55 13.19 4.91 -8.37
C SER A 55 14.07 6.15 -8.20
N ILE A 56 14.34 6.89 -9.28
CA ILE A 56 15.11 8.14 -9.22
C ILE A 56 14.32 9.22 -8.48
N TRP A 57 12.99 9.26 -8.71
CA TRP A 57 12.10 10.19 -8.04
C TRP A 57 12.00 9.92 -6.54
N LEU A 58 11.98 8.64 -6.14
CA LEU A 58 12.08 8.26 -4.74
C LEU A 58 13.39 8.72 -4.10
N ALA A 59 14.54 8.45 -4.72
CA ALA A 59 15.83 8.86 -4.18
C ALA A 59 15.99 10.40 -4.12
N ARG A 60 15.34 11.12 -5.05
CA ARG A 60 15.37 12.59 -5.10
C ARG A 60 14.50 13.21 -4.01
N ASP A 61 13.28 12.72 -3.83
CA ASP A 61 12.30 13.33 -2.94
C ASP A 61 12.38 12.79 -1.51
N PHE A 62 13.04 11.63 -1.31
CA PHE A 62 13.31 11.03 0.00
C PHE A 62 14.83 10.87 0.22
N PRO A 63 15.50 11.86 0.83
CA PRO A 63 16.95 11.84 1.01
C PRO A 63 17.44 10.72 1.94
N GLU A 64 16.56 10.11 2.74
CA GLU A 64 16.87 8.92 3.54
C GLU A 64 16.99 7.61 2.74
N LEU A 65 16.58 7.64 1.46
CA LEU A 65 16.67 6.50 0.56
C LEU A 65 17.91 6.58 -0.31
N ASP A 66 18.76 5.56 -0.20
CA ASP A 66 19.78 5.31 -1.22
C ASP A 66 19.14 4.73 -2.50
N GLU A 67 19.89 4.75 -3.59
CA GLU A 67 19.43 4.29 -4.89
C GLU A 67 19.03 2.79 -4.87
N ALA A 68 19.72 1.98 -4.07
CA ALA A 68 19.44 0.55 -3.95
C ALA A 68 18.12 0.28 -3.20
N ARG A 69 17.85 1.01 -2.12
CA ARG A 69 16.59 0.99 -1.37
C ARG A 69 15.45 1.47 -2.26
N SER A 70 15.65 2.56 -3.00
CA SER A 70 14.64 3.11 -3.92
C SER A 70 14.22 2.09 -4.99
N ARG A 71 15.18 1.35 -5.56
CA ARG A 71 14.89 0.24 -6.48
C ARG A 71 14.11 -0.89 -5.82
N LYS A 72 14.45 -1.28 -4.59
CA LYS A 72 13.75 -2.34 -3.85
C LYS A 72 12.31 -1.94 -3.52
N ILE A 73 12.10 -0.69 -3.11
CA ILE A 73 10.78 -0.11 -2.84
C ILE A 73 9.93 -0.14 -4.11
N LEU A 74 10.47 0.33 -5.23
CA LEU A 74 9.77 0.29 -6.51
C LEU A 74 9.42 -1.14 -6.93
N ALA A 75 10.34 -2.10 -6.80
CA ALA A 75 10.09 -3.50 -7.14
C ALA A 75 8.98 -4.13 -6.27
N ASP A 76 8.97 -3.87 -4.96
CA ASP A 76 7.91 -4.34 -4.06
C ASP A 76 6.58 -3.66 -4.38
N TRP A 77 6.60 -2.36 -4.66
CA TRP A 77 5.42 -1.61 -5.09
C TRP A 77 4.81 -2.19 -6.36
N ILE A 78 5.61 -2.49 -7.41
CA ILE A 78 5.14 -3.11 -8.66
C ILE A 78 4.52 -4.48 -8.37
N THR A 79 5.20 -5.30 -7.55
CA THR A 79 4.78 -6.67 -7.23
C THR A 79 3.45 -6.69 -6.44
N THR A 80 3.25 -5.70 -5.57
CA THR A 80 2.05 -5.59 -4.73
C THR A 80 0.95 -4.72 -5.33
N PHE A 81 1.23 -3.99 -6.42
CA PHE A 81 0.32 -3.00 -6.99
C PHE A 81 -1.08 -3.55 -7.28
N ALA A 82 -1.17 -4.68 -8.00
CA ALA A 82 -2.46 -5.27 -8.36
C ALA A 82 -3.30 -5.71 -7.15
N LYS A 83 -2.65 -6.07 -6.04
CA LYS A 83 -3.33 -6.44 -4.78
C LYS A 83 -3.84 -5.20 -4.03
N ARG A 84 -3.08 -4.10 -4.09
CA ARG A 84 -3.45 -2.81 -3.46
C ARG A 84 -4.51 -2.05 -4.28
N HIS A 85 -4.52 -2.25 -5.58
CA HIS A 85 -5.43 -1.61 -6.54
C HIS A 85 -6.28 -2.65 -7.28
N PRO A 86 -7.22 -3.33 -6.59
CA PRO A 86 -8.10 -4.28 -7.23
C PRO A 86 -8.92 -3.56 -8.31
N LYS A 87 -8.91 -4.08 -9.54
CA LYS A 87 -9.77 -3.55 -10.60
C LYS A 87 -11.21 -3.73 -10.15
N LYS A 88 -11.96 -2.62 -10.00
CA LYS A 88 -13.41 -2.70 -9.90
C LYS A 88 -13.92 -3.17 -11.26
N GLU A 89 -14.38 -4.40 -11.32
CA GLU A 89 -15.07 -4.95 -12.49
C GLU A 89 -16.34 -4.10 -12.71
N LYS A 90 -16.53 -3.61 -13.94
CA LYS A 90 -17.76 -2.90 -14.30
C LYS A 90 -18.86 -3.95 -14.37
N ILE A 91 -19.83 -3.86 -13.46
CA ILE A 91 -21.12 -4.57 -13.53
C ILE A 91 -21.91 -4.03 -14.71
#